data_AF-A0A6G2DG08-F1
#
_entry.id   AF-A0A6G2DG08-F1
#
_cell.length_a   1.000
_cell.length_b   1.000
_cell.length_c   1.000
_cell.angle_alpha   90.00
_cell.angle_beta   90.00
_cell.angle_gamma   90.00
#
_symmetry.space_group_name_H-M   'P 1'
#
loop_
_entity.id
_entity.type
_entity.pdbx_description
1 polymer ?
#
loop_
_entity_poly.entity_id
_entity_poly.type
_entity_poly.pdbx_seq_one_letter_code
_entity_poly.pdbx_strand_id
1 'polypeptide(L)'
;VLKKHPLHLMGVNADKINQCYEDEKIKKIVNESGIINADGASVVLASKFLGTPVPERVAGIDLMQHLLELSNEKGYSVYFFGAKED
;
A
#
# COMPACT_ATOMS: atom_id res chain seq x y z
N VAL A 1 8.60 -27.12 -2.52
CA VAL A 1 7.39 -26.27 -2.74
C VAL A 1 7.51 -25.05 -1.85
N LEU A 2 7.47 -23.83 -2.40
CA LEU A 2 7.53 -22.60 -1.60
C LEU A 2 6.28 -22.51 -0.72
N LYS A 3 6.46 -22.26 0.57
CA LYS A 3 5.36 -22.10 1.53
C LYS A 3 4.71 -20.73 1.28
N LYS A 4 3.40 -20.71 1.03
CA LYS A 4 2.65 -19.46 0.85
C LYS A 4 2.25 -18.91 2.22
N HIS A 5 2.43 -17.61 2.39
CA HIS A 5 2.05 -16.88 3.60
C HIS A 5 1.19 -15.67 3.20
N PRO A 6 0.23 -15.26 4.05
CA PRO A 6 -0.52 -14.03 3.83
C PRO A 6 0.43 -12.83 3.74
N LEU A 7 0.15 -11.92 2.83
CA LEU A 7 0.91 -10.69 2.65
C LEU A 7 -0.04 -9.50 2.81
N HIS A 8 0.30 -8.60 3.72
CA HIS A 8 -0.37 -7.31 3.85
C HIS A 8 0.38 -6.27 3.01
N LEU A 9 -0.30 -5.66 2.04
CA LEU A 9 0.22 -4.56 1.23
C LEU A 9 -0.45 -3.26 1.68
N MET A 10 0.34 -2.22 1.93
CA MET A 10 -0.16 -0.94 2.41
C MET A 10 0.40 0.23 1.61
N GLY A 11 -0.50 0.99 0.98
CA GLY A 11 -0.19 2.29 0.43
C GLY A 11 -0.06 3.33 1.54
N VAL A 12 1.09 3.99 1.62
CA VAL A 12 1.35 5.02 2.62
C VAL A 12 1.44 6.38 1.95
N ASN A 13 0.54 7.27 2.37
CA ASN A 13 0.45 8.67 1.94
C ASN A 13 0.80 9.61 3.12
N ALA A 14 0.79 10.92 2.90
CA ALA A 14 1.12 11.89 3.95
C ALA A 14 0.20 11.80 5.19
N ASP A 15 -1.09 11.60 4.98
CA ASP A 15 -2.06 11.47 6.08
C ASP A 15 -1.76 10.22 6.93
N LYS A 16 -1.46 9.09 6.28
CA LYS A 16 -1.06 7.86 6.97
C LYS A 16 0.24 8.04 7.76
N ILE A 17 1.21 8.77 7.22
CA ILE A 17 2.45 9.10 7.93
C ILE A 17 2.17 9.92 9.20
N ASN A 18 1.28 10.91 9.12
CA ASN A 18 0.86 11.69 10.28
C ASN A 18 0.15 10.81 11.32
N GLN A 19 -0.74 9.92 10.89
CA GLN A 19 -1.37 8.95 11.79
C GLN A 19 -0.34 8.04 12.49
N CYS A 20 0.72 7.60 11.79
CA CYS A 20 1.80 6.83 12.42
C CYS A 20 2.58 7.63 13.47
N TYR A 21 2.62 8.96 13.35
CA TYR A 21 3.25 9.81 14.36
C TYR A 21 2.39 9.92 15.62
N GLU A 22 1.07 9.93 15.48
CA GLU A 22 0.12 10.11 16.58
C GLU A 22 -0.33 8.80 17.24
N ASP A 23 -0.36 7.69 16.49
CA ASP A 23 -0.88 6.39 16.95
C ASP A 23 0.13 5.25 16.74
N GLU A 24 0.69 4.75 17.85
CA GLU A 24 1.64 3.64 17.88
C GLU A 24 1.05 2.32 17.34
N LYS A 25 -0.28 2.11 17.45
CA LYS A 25 -0.94 0.93 16.86
C LYS A 25 -0.92 1.01 15.34
N ILE A 26 -1.24 2.18 14.77
CA ILE A 26 -1.18 2.38 13.32
C ILE A 26 0.25 2.24 12.81
N LYS A 27 1.22 2.85 13.49
CA LYS A 27 2.64 2.71 13.19
C LYS A 27 3.10 1.26 13.20
N LYS A 28 2.68 0.47 14.19
CA LYS A 28 2.97 -0.97 14.25
C LYS A 28 2.38 -1.71 13.04
N ILE A 29 1.11 -1.51 12.73
CA ILE A 29 0.43 -2.15 11.59
C ILE A 29 1.12 -1.82 10.26
N VAL A 30 1.49 -0.54 10.06
CA VAL A 30 2.21 -0.09 8.86
C VAL A 30 3.56 -0.80 8.77
N ASN A 31 4.38 -0.75 9.83
CA ASN A 31 5.72 -1.34 9.84
C ASN A 31 5.74 -2.88 9.75
N GLU A 32 4.66 -3.56 10.15
CA GLU A 32 4.50 -5.01 10.00
C GLU A 32 3.94 -5.43 8.63
N SER A 33 3.60 -4.48 7.77
CA SER A 33 3.12 -4.77 6.40
C SER A 33 4.25 -5.36 5.56
N GLY A 34 3.94 -6.40 4.80
CA GLY A 34 4.93 -7.09 3.96
C GLY A 34 5.38 -6.26 2.75
N ILE A 35 4.52 -5.37 2.26
CA ILE A 35 4.85 -4.39 1.23
C ILE A 35 4.30 -3.03 1.64
N ILE A 36 5.13 -2.00 1.55
CA ILE A 36 4.76 -0.61 1.74
C ILE A 36 5.12 0.16 0.46
N ASN A 37 4.13 0.77 -0.19
CA ASN A 37 4.35 1.58 -1.39
C ASN A 37 4.08 3.06 -1.14
N ALA A 38 4.78 3.90 -1.90
CA ALA A 38 4.64 5.36 -1.87
C ALA A 38 3.34 5.79 -2.56
N ASP A 39 2.27 5.94 -1.78
CA ASP A 39 0.94 6.31 -2.25
C ASP A 39 0.73 7.82 -2.20
N GLY A 40 1.38 8.54 -3.11
CA GLY A 40 1.17 9.97 -3.27
C GLY A 40 2.44 10.75 -3.52
N ALA A 41 2.30 11.88 -4.21
CA ALA A 41 3.43 12.72 -4.59
C ALA A 41 4.16 13.31 -3.37
N SER A 42 3.45 13.55 -2.27
CA SER A 42 4.02 14.11 -1.04
C SER A 42 5.08 13.21 -0.42
N VAL A 43 4.88 11.89 -0.40
CA VAL A 43 5.90 10.98 0.17
C VAL A 43 7.09 10.82 -0.77
N VAL A 44 6.87 10.84 -2.09
CA VAL A 44 7.97 10.89 -3.07
C VAL A 44 8.79 12.17 -2.89
N LEU A 45 8.14 13.33 -2.72
CA LEU A 45 8.82 14.59 -2.47
C LEU A 45 9.60 14.57 -1.14
N ALA A 46 8.99 14.08 -0.07
CA ALA A 46 9.63 13.95 1.23
C ALA A 46 10.86 13.02 1.17
N SER A 47 10.77 11.90 0.44
CA SER A 47 11.89 10.97 0.26
C SER A 47 13.11 11.65 -0.39
N LYS A 48 12.87 12.50 -1.40
CA LYS A 48 13.92 13.29 -2.06
C LYS A 48 14.51 14.33 -1.12
N PHE A 49 13.67 15.02 -0.36
CA PHE A 49 14.08 16.02 0.62
C PHE A 49 14.95 15.41 1.74
N LEU A 50 14.60 14.20 2.20
CA LEU A 50 15.33 13.46 3.23
C LEU A 50 16.59 12.74 2.72
N GLY A 51 16.97 12.92 1.45
CA GLY A 51 18.15 12.28 0.86
C GLY A 51 18.02 10.77 0.63
N THR A 52 16.82 10.21 0.75
CA THR A 52 16.52 8.79 0.51
C THR A 52 15.41 8.66 -0.53
N PRO A 53 15.69 8.97 -1.81
CA PRO A 53 14.65 9.03 -2.83
C PRO A 53 14.01 7.66 -3.08
N VAL A 54 12.68 7.59 -3.02
CA VAL A 54 11.95 6.44 -3.56
C VAL A 54 11.86 6.55 -5.08
N PRO A 55 11.80 5.41 -5.82
CA PRO A 55 11.88 5.42 -7.28
C PRO A 55 10.73 6.20 -7.93
N GLU A 56 9.50 5.94 -7.50
CA GLU A 56 8.30 6.49 -8.10
C GLU A 56 7.10 6.50 -7.14
N ARG A 57 6.05 7.20 -7.54
CA ARG A 57 4.74 7.14 -6.91
C ARG A 57 4.00 5.91 -7.43
N VAL A 58 3.43 5.12 -6.53
CA VAL A 58 2.54 4.00 -6.86
C VAL A 58 1.19 4.28 -6.21
N ALA A 59 0.21 4.73 -7.01
CA ALA A 59 -1.12 5.02 -6.48
C ALA A 59 -1.88 3.72 -6.18
N GLY A 60 -2.61 3.70 -5.06
CA GLY A 60 -3.38 2.51 -4.67
C GLY A 60 -4.40 2.05 -5.71
N ILE A 61 -5.06 2.99 -6.40
CA ILE A 61 -6.06 2.69 -7.43
C ILE A 61 -5.45 2.02 -8.67
N ASP A 62 -4.30 2.52 -9.14
CA ASP A 62 -3.60 1.98 -10.31
C ASP A 62 -3.08 0.59 -10.01
N LEU A 63 -2.53 0.38 -8.81
CA LEU A 63 -2.07 -0.94 -8.37
C LEU A 63 -3.23 -1.94 -8.26
N MET A 64 -4.37 -1.53 -7.71
CA MET A 64 -5.56 -2.38 -7.63
C MET A 64 -6.01 -2.83 -9.02
N GLN A 65 -6.07 -1.93 -10.00
CA GLN A 65 -6.48 -2.26 -11.38
C GLN A 65 -5.56 -3.33 -11.98
N HIS A 66 -4.23 -3.14 -11.92
CA HIS A 66 -3.27 -4.13 -12.43
C HIS A 66 -3.37 -5.48 -11.70
N LEU A 67 -3.65 -5.49 -10.39
CA LEU A 67 -3.83 -6.74 -9.64
C LEU A 67 -5.11 -7.48 -10.05
N LEU A 68 -6.18 -6.75 -10.39
CA LEU A 68 -7.42 -7.35 -10.90
C LEU A 68 -7.22 -7.95 -12.30
N GLU A 69 -6.52 -7.24 -13.18
CA GLU A 69 -6.14 -7.74 -14.51
C GLU A 69 -5.32 -9.04 -14.38
N LEU A 70 -4.29 -9.02 -13.55
CA LEU A 70 -3.46 -10.19 -13.27
C LEU A 70 -4.27 -11.35 -12.68
N SER A 71 -5.23 -11.04 -11.80
CA SER A 71 -6.11 -12.04 -11.18
C SER A 71 -7.02 -12.68 -12.22
N ASN A 72 -7.55 -11.90 -13.16
CA ASN A 72 -8.34 -12.40 -14.28
C ASN A 72 -7.50 -13.32 -15.19
N GLU A 73 -6.28 -12.90 -15.55
CA GLU A 73 -5.37 -13.71 -16.38
C GLU A 73 -4.97 -15.04 -15.73
N LYS A 74 -4.73 -15.03 -14.41
CA LYS A 74 -4.23 -16.20 -13.67
C LYS A 74 -5.31 -17.00 -12.95
N GLY A 75 -6.57 -16.58 -13.04
CA GLY A 75 -7.69 -17.23 -12.34
C GLY A 75 -7.61 -17.12 -10.82
N TYR A 76 -7.10 -16.02 -10.28
CA TYR A 76 -7.10 -15.77 -8.84
C TYR A 76 -8.46 -15.26 -8.37
N SER A 77 -8.92 -15.77 -7.22
CA SER A 77 -10.16 -15.30 -6.59
C SER A 77 -9.96 -13.93 -5.95
N VAL A 78 -10.92 -13.04 -6.16
CA VAL A 78 -10.94 -11.69 -5.58
C VAL A 78 -12.17 -11.54 -4.69
N TYR A 79 -12.01 -10.86 -3.55
CA TYR A 79 -13.09 -10.50 -2.65
C TYR A 79 -13.03 -8.99 -2.34
N PHE A 80 -14.14 -8.28 -2.52
CA PHE A 80 -14.25 -6.86 -2.23
C PHE A 80 -14.96 -6.67 -0.89
N PHE A 81 -14.34 -5.92 0.01
CA PHE A 81 -14.85 -5.68 1.36
C PHE A 81 -14.82 -4.18 1.69
N GLY A 82 -15.96 -3.62 2.08
CA GLY A 82 -16.14 -2.19 2.37
C GLY A 82 -17.12 -1.52 1.41
N ALA A 83 -17.06 -0.19 1.35
CA ALA A 83 -18.05 0.71 0.75
C ALA A 83 -19.38 0.79 1.52
N LYS A 84 -20.19 1.79 1.18
CA LYS A 84 -21.54 2.00 1.74
C LYS A 84 -22.55 1.44 0.75
N GLU A 85 -23.72 1.06 1.24
CA GLU A 85 -24.89 0.82 0.38
C GLU A 85 -25.32 2.15 -0.23
N ASP A 86 -25.73 2.11 -1.50
CA ASP A 86 -26.26 3.28 -2.23
C ASP A 86 -27.65 3.68 -1.72
#